data_AF-A0A2S9GMM5-F1
#
_entry.id   AF-A0A2S9GMM5-F1
#
_cell.length_a   1.000
_cell.length_b   1.000
_cell.length_c   1.000
_cell.angle_alpha   90.00
_cell.angle_beta   90.00
_cell.angle_gamma   90.00
#
_symmetry.space_group_name_H-M   'P 1'
#
loop_
_entity.id
_entity.type
_entity.pdbx_description
1 polymer ?
#
loop_
_entity_poly.entity_id
_entity_poly.type
_entity_poly.pdbx_seq_one_letter_code
_entity_poly.pdbx_strand_id
1 'polypeptide(L)' 'HTPVVILSDGAIANGSEPWQIPDVSTYPPIKHTFAKSGEPFAPYARDPETLARQFAIPGTPGLEHRIGGLEAANGSGNIS' A
#
# COMPACT_ATOMS: atom_id res chain seq x y z
N HIS A 1 0.83 2.52 0.53
CA HIS A 1 -0.52 2.30 1.10
C HIS A 1 -1.36 3.53 0.90
N THR A 2 -2.05 3.57 -0.22
CA THR A 2 -2.88 4.70 -0.62
C THR A 2 -4.12 4.10 -1.28
N PRO A 3 -5.33 4.60 -1.00
CA PRO A 3 -6.52 4.16 -1.71
C PRO A 3 -6.34 4.38 -3.22
N VAL A 4 -6.70 3.37 -4.02
CA VAL A 4 -6.76 3.47 -5.48
C VAL A 4 -8.23 3.37 -5.87
N VAL A 5 -8.70 4.32 -6.66
CA VAL A 5 -10.07 4.34 -7.18
C VAL A 5 -10.02 4.07 -8.67
N ILE A 6 -10.72 3.03 -9.12
CA ILE A 6 -10.92 2.74 -10.54
C ILE A 6 -12.31 3.25 -10.90
N LEU A 7 -12.36 4.24 -11.79
CA LEU A 7 -13.61 4.78 -12.31
C LEU A 7 -13.95 4.08 -13.62
N SER A 8 -15.15 3.52 -13.69
CA SER A 8 -15.76 2.97 -14.90
C SER A 8 -17.16 3.56 -15.05
N ASP A 9 -17.90 3.16 -16.08
CA ASP A 9 -19.22 3.70 -16.39
C ASP A 9 -20.24 2.61 -16.73
N GLY A 10 -21.51 3.02 -16.83
CA GLY A 10 -22.60 2.12 -17.15
C GLY A 10 -22.54 1.53 -18.56
N ALA A 11 -21.88 2.19 -19.51
CA ALA A 11 -21.73 1.65 -20.87
C ALA A 11 -20.72 0.50 -20.88
N ILE A 12 -19.56 0.66 -20.25
CA ILE A 12 -18.57 -0.41 -20.08
C ILE A 12 -19.13 -1.58 -19.26
N ALA A 13 -19.92 -1.28 -18.22
CA ALA A 13 -20.49 -2.31 -17.35
C ALA A 13 -21.59 -3.16 -18.02
N ASN A 14 -22.34 -2.59 -18.98
CA ASN A 14 -23.48 -3.27 -19.61
C ASN A 14 -23.25 -3.64 -21.09
N GLY A 15 -22.20 -3.10 -21.71
CA GLY A 15 -21.80 -3.42 -23.07
C GLY A 15 -21.13 -4.79 -23.17
N SER A 16 -21.22 -5.41 -24.34
CA SER A 16 -20.53 -6.66 -24.65
C SER A 16 -19.80 -6.54 -25.98
N GLU A 17 -18.55 -6.98 -26.01
CA GLU A 17 -17.76 -7.12 -27.23
C GLU A 17 -16.95 -8.42 -27.17
N PRO A 18 -16.60 -9.01 -28.33
CA PRO A 18 -15.63 -10.09 -28.35
C PRO A 18 -14.29 -9.60 -27.79
N TRP A 19 -13.88 -10.13 -26.64
CA TRP A 19 -12.63 -9.77 -25.98
C TRP A 19 -11.74 -11.00 -25.79
N GLN A 20 -10.51 -10.92 -26.30
CA GLN A 20 -9.48 -11.91 -26.00
C GLN A 20 -8.95 -11.67 -24.58
N ILE A 21 -9.24 -12.60 -23.67
CA ILE A 21 -8.74 -12.54 -22.30
C ILE A 21 -7.20 -12.60 -22.34
N PRO A 22 -6.51 -11.60 -21.76
CA PRO A 22 -5.05 -11.62 -21.72
C PRO A 22 -4.54 -12.71 -20.77
N ASP A 23 -3.35 -13.24 -21.05
CA ASP A 23 -2.66 -14.12 -20.11
C ASP A 23 -2.11 -13.29 -18.93
N VAL A 24 -2.84 -13.33 -17.82
CA VAL A 24 -2.51 -12.59 -16.59
C VAL A 24 -1.13 -12.96 -16.04
N SER A 25 -0.60 -14.15 -16.34
CA SER A 25 0.72 -14.57 -15.87
C SER A 25 1.86 -13.76 -16.51
N THR A 26 1.60 -13.07 -17.62
CA THR A 26 2.57 -12.22 -18.32
C THR A 26 2.73 -10.83 -17.69
N TYR A 27 1.82 -10.44 -16.79
CA TYR A 27 1.84 -9.11 -16.20
C TYR A 27 2.85 -9.00 -15.05
N PRO A 28 3.53 -7.85 -14.90
CA PRO A 28 4.47 -7.65 -13.81
C PRO A 28 3.74 -7.69 -12.46
N PRO A 29 4.30 -8.38 -11.45
CA PRO A 29 3.69 -8.43 -10.12
C PRO A 29 3.80 -7.07 -9.43
N ILE A 30 2.77 -6.70 -8.67
CA ILE A 30 2.83 -5.55 -7.77
C ILE A 30 3.65 -5.95 -6.53
N LYS A 31 4.88 -5.47 -6.45
CA LYS A 31 5.78 -5.73 -5.33
C LYS A 31 5.61 -4.68 -4.24
N HIS A 32 5.55 -5.13 -2.99
CA HIS A 32 5.54 -4.26 -1.81
C HIS A 32 6.55 -4.79 -0.79
N THR A 33 7.12 -3.87 -0.01
CA THR A 33 8.13 -4.21 0.99
C THR A 33 7.53 -4.12 2.38
N PHE A 34 7.46 -5.25 3.09
CA PHE A 34 7.11 -5.27 4.49
C PHE A 34 8.34 -4.97 5.36
N ALA A 35 8.11 -4.26 6.46
CA ALA A 35 9.08 -4.13 7.53
C ALA A 35 9.33 -5.50 8.18
N LYS A 36 10.57 -5.77 8.54
CA LYS A 36 10.99 -7.02 9.18
C LYS A 36 11.43 -6.75 10.62
N SER A 37 11.14 -7.69 11.51
CA SER A 37 11.60 -7.61 12.89
C SER A 37 13.14 -7.59 12.94
N GLY A 38 13.71 -6.74 13.80
CA GLY A 38 15.16 -6.54 13.92
C GLY A 38 15.76 -5.50 12.97
N GLU A 39 14.99 -4.95 12.02
CA GLU A 39 15.40 -3.82 11.19
C GLU A 39 14.84 -2.48 11.75
N PRO A 40 15.49 -1.34 11.48
CA PRO A 40 14.95 -0.03 11.84
C PRO A 40 13.57 0.18 11.22
N PHE A 41 12.59 0.48 12.06
CA PHE A 41 11.21 0.69 11.63
C PHE A 41 10.63 1.96 12.26
N ALA A 42 10.03 2.79 11.42
CA ALA A 42 9.24 3.94 11.87
C ALA A 42 7.97 4.04 11.00
N PRO A 43 6.76 4.00 11.60
CA PRO A 43 5.50 3.75 10.89
C PRO A 43 5.06 4.86 9.91
N TYR A 44 5.64 6.05 10.03
CA TYR A 44 5.39 7.20 9.15
C TYR A 44 6.64 7.60 8.35
N ALA A 45 7.76 6.89 8.47
CA ALA A 45 8.93 7.14 7.62
C ALA A 45 8.61 6.80 6.17
N ARG A 46 9.11 7.63 5.27
CA ARG A 46 8.92 7.50 3.83
C ARG A 46 10.25 7.26 3.15
N ASP A 47 10.23 6.36 2.19
CA ASP A 47 11.31 6.21 1.24
C ASP A 47 11.51 7.54 0.48
N PRO A 48 12.75 8.06 0.36
CA PRO A 48 13.00 9.39 -0.18
C PRO A 48 12.71 9.51 -1.68
N GLU A 49 12.71 8.41 -2.43
CA GLU A 49 12.49 8.41 -3.88
C GLU A 49 11.02 8.17 -4.21
N THR A 50 10.42 7.16 -3.58
CA THR A 50 9.06 6.70 -3.88
C THR A 50 8.00 7.31 -2.97
N LEU A 51 8.41 7.92 -1.85
CA LEU A 51 7.56 8.42 -0.77
C LEU A 51 6.68 7.34 -0.11
N ALA A 52 6.90 6.07 -0.45
CA ALA A 52 6.17 4.96 0.11
C ALA A 52 6.58 4.74 1.57
N ARG A 53 5.60 4.36 2.40
CA ARG A 53 5.86 3.90 3.76
C ARG A 53 6.08 2.40 3.76
N GLN A 54 7.03 1.93 4.56
CA GLN A 54 7.11 0.52 4.92
C GLN A 54 5.91 0.13 5.79
N PHE A 55 5.50 -1.12 5.71
CA PHE A 55 4.36 -1.63 6.46
C PHE A 55 4.76 -2.83 7.28
N ALA A 56 4.43 -2.82 8.56
CA ALA A 56 4.60 -3.98 9.40
C ALA A 56 3.29 -4.78 9.42
N ILE A 57 3.40 -6.10 9.28
CA ILE A 57 2.25 -7.00 9.38
C ILE A 57 1.78 -6.98 10.84
N PRO A 58 0.48 -6.75 11.12
CA PRO A 58 -0.04 -6.80 12.49
C PRO A 58 0.32 -8.12 13.18
N GLY A 59 0.79 -8.02 14.44
CA GLY A 59 1.27 -9.17 15.21
C GLY A 59 2.75 -9.52 15.00
N THR A 60 3.50 -8.76 14.21
CA THR A 60 4.96 -8.94 14.09
C THR A 60 5.66 -8.36 15.33
N PRO A 61 6.36 -9.18 16.14
CA PRO A 61 7.01 -8.70 17.35
C PRO A 61 8.09 -7.64 17.08
N GLY A 62 8.10 -6.59 17.89
CA GLY A 62 9.06 -5.49 17.78
C GLY A 62 8.72 -4.46 16.71
N LEU A 63 7.58 -4.61 16.03
CA LEU A 63 7.06 -3.65 15.05
C LEU A 63 5.70 -3.08 15.48
N GLU A 64 5.44 -3.05 16.79
CA GLU A 64 4.21 -2.49 17.35
C GLU A 64 4.13 -0.98 17.05
N HIS A 65 3.02 -0.53 16.46
CA HIS A 65 2.84 0.86 16.06
C HIS A 65 1.37 1.25 16.02
N ARG A 66 1.10 2.55 15.91
CA ARG A 66 -0.24 3.12 15.74
C ARG A 66 -0.32 3.80 14.38
N ILE A 67 -1.43 3.58 13.67
CA ILE A 67 -1.80 4.33 12.47
C ILE A 67 -3.18 4.90 12.73
N GLY A 68 -3.37 6.18 12.40
CA GLY A 68 -4.65 6.86 12.58
C GLY A 68 -4.82 8.02 11.61
N GLY A 69 -6.00 8.64 11.66
CA GLY A 69 -6.37 9.77 10.81
C GLY A 69 -5.95 11.15 11.35
N LEU A 70 -5.43 11.21 12.58
CA LEU A 70 -4.86 12.44 13.13
C LEU A 70 -3.49 12.71 12.52
N GLU A 71 -3.09 13.98 12.55
CA GLU A 71 -1.75 14.42 12.21
C GLU A 71 -0.73 13.72 13.10
N ALA A 72 0.36 13.26 12.49
CA ALA A 72 1.39 12.49 13.16
C ALA A 72 2.77 12.96 12.72
N ALA A 73 3.74 12.90 13.64
CA ALA A 73 5.11 13.25 13.36
C ALA A 73 5.70 12.36 12.25
N ASN A 74 6.47 12.97 11.36
CA ASN A 74 7.19 12.24 10.31
C ASN A 74 8.13 11.20 10.95
N GLY A 75 8.19 9.99 10.39
CA GLY A 75 8.92 8.88 10.98
C GLY A 75 8.16 8.19 12.11
N SER A 76 8.25 8.72 13.33
CA SER A 76 7.79 8.02 14.55
C SER A 76 6.28 7.81 14.61
N GLY A 77 5.48 8.69 13.99
CA GLY A 77 4.03 8.64 14.09
C GLY A 77 3.45 9.09 15.44
N ASN A 78 4.26 9.72 16.30
CA ASN A 78 3.78 10.27 17.56
C ASN A 78 2.85 11.47 17.32
N ILE A 79 1.85 11.60 18.18
CA ILE A 79 0.85 12.68 18.18
C ILE A 79 1.17 13.59 19.37
N SER A 80 1.15 14.91 19.16
CA SER A 80 1.34 15.93 20.21
C SER A 80 0.04 16.61 20.58
#